data_AF-R6XXU2-F1
#
_entry.id   AF-R6XXU2-F1
#
_cell.length_a   1.000
_cell.length_b   1.000
_cell.length_c   1.000
_cell.angle_alpha   90.00
_cell.angle_beta   90.00
_cell.angle_gamma   90.00
#
_symmetry.space_group_name_H-M   'P 1'
#
loop_
_entity.id
_entity.type
_entity.pdbx_description
1 polymer ?
#
loop_
_entity_poly.entity_id
_entity_poly.type
_entity_poly.pdbx_seq_one_letter_code
_entity_poly.pdbx_strand_id
1 'polypeptide(L)'
;MNPGLKEAADYTCKVAADIVKRYDIDGFHIDDYFYPYPVAGKKIPDQELFQKNSHGFWNIGDWRRDNVSRFIKQLGETIHQVKPWVKFGVSPFGIYRNKRNDPNGSETNGLQNYDDLYADVLLWVNNGWIDYCVPQLYWEIGNRAADYKTLITWWNKNAGKRPLYIGEDIERTAKYADPANPKSHQLPAKHKLHQEMNNVKGTVLWYAKTAADNVGNIGHTLRDYYWKYPALQPAMPFIDNKAPKRVKSLKFKWTEQGPMLTWKAPKGKKWGDVVNKFVIYQFKDGEKINLDDASHILKITTYTSFKVPYVKDGKSTFVVTALDRVGNESKGAKKAVTL
;
A
#
# COMPACT_ATOMS: atom_id res chain seq x y z
N MET A 1 5.62 20.80 16.26
CA MET A 1 6.90 21.17 15.60
C MET A 1 6.57 22.08 14.43
N ASN A 2 7.44 23.05 14.08
CA ASN A 2 7.21 23.94 12.94
C ASN A 2 7.87 23.33 11.67
N PRO A 3 7.12 22.98 10.61
CA PRO A 3 7.70 22.38 9.40
C PRO A 3 8.66 23.30 8.63
N GLY A 4 8.63 24.62 8.89
CA GLY A 4 9.58 25.57 8.30
C GLY A 4 10.98 25.55 8.92
N LEU A 5 11.19 24.81 10.01
CA LEU A 5 12.49 24.67 10.67
C LEU A 5 13.19 23.38 10.23
N LYS A 6 14.44 23.50 9.78
CA LYS A 6 15.24 22.35 9.36
C LYS A 6 15.46 21.37 10.50
N GLU A 7 15.65 21.87 11.71
CA GLU A 7 15.88 21.10 12.93
C GLU A 7 14.69 20.18 13.25
N ALA A 8 13.46 20.60 12.95
CA ALA A 8 12.27 19.79 13.12
C ALA A 8 12.24 18.61 12.13
N ALA A 9 12.58 18.87 10.85
CA ALA A 9 12.71 17.84 9.84
C ALA A 9 13.83 16.84 10.18
N ASP A 10 15.01 17.35 10.57
CA ASP A 10 16.17 16.54 10.95
C ASP A 10 15.87 15.66 12.17
N TYR A 11 15.22 16.21 13.19
CA TYR A 11 14.81 15.44 14.37
C TYR A 11 13.83 14.31 13.99
N THR A 12 12.84 14.62 13.16
CA THR A 12 11.86 13.61 12.70
C THR A 12 12.53 12.50 11.89
N CYS A 13 13.47 12.84 11.01
CA CYS A 13 14.25 11.86 10.26
C CYS A 13 15.13 10.98 11.18
N LYS A 14 15.73 11.55 12.23
CA LYS A 14 16.48 10.77 13.23
C LYS A 14 15.59 9.74 13.94
N VAL A 15 14.37 10.12 14.32
CA VAL A 15 13.40 9.20 14.93
C VAL A 15 13.01 8.09 13.95
N ALA A 16 12.69 8.44 12.69
CA ALA A 16 12.37 7.46 11.66
C ALA A 16 13.53 6.47 11.43
N ALA A 17 14.78 6.97 11.35
CA ALA A 17 15.96 6.14 11.21
C ALA A 17 16.15 5.17 12.39
N ASP A 18 15.91 5.62 13.62
CA ASP A 18 16.01 4.77 14.81
C ASP A 18 14.96 3.63 14.79
N ILE A 19 13.71 3.94 14.43
CA ILE A 19 12.65 2.94 14.25
C ILE A 19 13.04 1.93 13.17
N VAL A 20 13.39 2.41 11.98
CA VAL A 20 13.76 1.56 10.83
C VAL A 20 14.95 0.66 11.20
N LYS A 21 15.92 1.17 11.97
CA LYS A 21 17.09 0.41 12.40
C LYS A 21 16.73 -0.70 13.40
N ARG A 22 15.86 -0.43 14.37
CA ARG A 22 15.57 -1.34 15.49
C ARG A 22 14.52 -2.40 15.17
N TYR A 23 13.56 -2.11 14.30
CA TYR A 23 12.41 -2.98 14.08
C TYR A 23 12.39 -3.57 12.68
N ASP A 24 11.90 -4.81 12.55
CA ASP A 24 11.75 -5.49 11.27
C ASP A 24 10.42 -5.10 10.58
N ILE A 25 10.36 -3.85 10.13
CA ILE A 25 9.20 -3.32 9.40
C ILE A 25 9.35 -3.51 7.89
N ASP A 26 8.22 -3.70 7.20
CA ASP A 26 8.17 -3.79 5.72
C ASP A 26 7.94 -2.42 5.06
N GLY A 27 7.45 -1.44 5.82
CA GLY A 27 7.18 -0.09 5.35
C GLY A 27 7.05 0.92 6.49
N PHE A 28 7.30 2.18 6.16
CA PHE A 28 7.11 3.34 7.00
C PHE A 28 5.98 4.18 6.39
N HIS A 29 5.00 4.56 7.20
CA HIS A 29 3.79 5.23 6.75
C HIS A 29 3.56 6.51 7.54
N ILE A 30 3.21 7.59 6.86
CA ILE A 30 2.71 8.80 7.49
C ILE A 30 1.33 9.15 6.90
N ASP A 31 0.47 9.70 7.74
CA ASP A 31 -0.88 10.10 7.34
C ASP A 31 -0.89 11.53 6.78
N ASP A 32 -2.02 12.21 6.89
CA ASP A 32 -2.39 13.45 6.21
C ASP A 32 -2.02 14.74 6.97
N TYR A 33 -1.35 14.63 8.12
CA TYR A 33 -0.98 15.77 8.96
C TYR A 33 0.37 16.36 8.56
N PHE A 34 0.35 17.43 7.76
CA PHE A 34 1.54 18.20 7.38
C PHE A 34 1.58 19.52 8.14
N TYR A 35 0.97 20.57 7.60
CA TYR A 35 0.61 21.76 8.38
C TYR A 35 -0.74 21.55 9.08
N PRO A 36 -1.04 22.33 10.14
CA PRO A 36 -2.32 22.24 10.83
C PRO A 36 -3.48 22.51 9.90
N TYR A 37 -4.55 21.72 10.08
CA TYR A 37 -5.83 21.96 9.43
C TYR A 37 -6.29 23.41 9.67
N PRO A 38 -6.81 24.11 8.64
CA PRO A 38 -7.30 25.47 8.81
C PRO A 38 -8.39 25.54 9.88
N VAL A 39 -8.25 26.50 10.78
CA VAL A 39 -9.27 26.82 11.79
C VAL A 39 -9.69 28.26 11.59
N ALA A 40 -11.00 28.51 11.51
CA ALA A 40 -11.53 29.85 11.30
C ALA A 40 -10.97 30.85 12.32
N GLY A 41 -10.47 31.99 11.83
CA GLY A 41 -9.89 33.04 12.66
C GLY A 41 -8.47 32.78 13.19
N LYS A 42 -7.88 31.59 12.95
CA LYS A 42 -6.50 31.28 13.35
C LYS A 42 -5.57 31.30 12.14
N LYS A 43 -4.39 31.89 12.33
CA LYS A 43 -3.28 31.88 11.37
C LYS A 43 -2.19 30.94 11.86
N ILE A 44 -1.46 30.33 10.92
CA ILE A 44 -0.24 29.61 11.23
C ILE A 44 0.85 30.65 11.59
N PRO A 45 1.47 30.58 12.77
CA PRO A 45 2.36 31.63 13.27
C PRO A 45 3.81 31.46 12.76
N ASP A 46 4.00 31.44 11.44
CA ASP A 46 5.30 31.23 10.76
C ASP A 46 5.71 32.40 9.85
N GLN A 47 4.98 33.52 9.90
CA GLN A 47 5.24 34.69 9.06
C GLN A 47 6.63 35.28 9.28
N GLU A 48 7.09 35.38 10.53
CA GLU A 48 8.42 35.89 10.85
C GLU A 48 9.52 34.94 10.33
N LEU A 49 9.28 33.64 10.43
CA LEU A 49 10.21 32.63 9.92
C LEU A 49 10.29 32.69 8.39
N PHE A 50 9.17 32.88 7.71
CA PHE A 50 9.13 33.09 6.27
C PHE A 50 9.89 34.35 5.83
N GLN A 51 9.74 35.46 6.55
CA GLN A 51 10.47 36.70 6.25
C GLN A 51 11.99 36.55 6.40
N LYS A 52 12.42 35.81 7.44
CA LYS A 52 13.86 35.57 7.69
C LYS A 52 14.45 34.54 6.74
N ASN A 53 13.65 33.56 6.30
CA ASN A 53 14.14 32.42 5.55
C ASN A 53 13.19 32.00 4.41
N SER A 54 12.91 32.93 3.50
CA SER A 54 11.94 32.69 2.42
C SER A 54 12.43 31.72 1.35
N HIS A 55 13.74 31.40 1.32
CA HIS A 55 14.38 30.63 0.24
C HIS A 55 14.06 31.15 -1.18
N GLY A 56 13.83 32.45 -1.32
CA GLY A 56 13.48 33.07 -2.61
C GLY A 56 12.00 32.95 -3.00
N PHE A 57 11.15 32.35 -2.17
CA PHE A 57 9.71 32.34 -2.39
C PHE A 57 9.08 33.67 -2.01
N TRP A 58 8.21 34.19 -2.88
CA TRP A 58 7.44 35.41 -2.62
C TRP A 58 6.11 35.13 -1.91
N ASN A 59 5.61 33.90 -2.02
CA ASN A 59 4.36 33.45 -1.43
C ASN A 59 4.64 32.48 -0.27
N ILE A 60 4.08 32.74 0.91
CA ILE A 60 4.28 31.88 2.08
C ILE A 60 3.71 30.46 1.88
N GLY A 61 2.66 30.31 1.07
CA GLY A 61 2.10 29.00 0.73
C GLY A 61 3.06 28.15 -0.12
N ASP A 62 3.76 28.76 -1.08
CA ASP A 62 4.81 28.07 -1.84
C ASP A 62 5.97 27.66 -0.94
N TRP A 63 6.39 28.57 -0.05
CA TRP A 63 7.42 28.27 0.94
C TRP A 63 7.03 27.12 1.88
N ARG A 64 5.78 27.09 2.35
CA ARG A 64 5.26 25.98 3.17
C ARG A 64 5.27 24.66 2.38
N ARG A 65 4.84 24.66 1.12
CA ARG A 65 4.87 23.47 0.24
C ARG A 65 6.28 22.96 0.00
N ASP A 66 7.24 23.86 -0.21
CA ASP A 66 8.65 23.52 -0.36
C ASP A 66 9.21 22.88 0.92
N ASN A 67 8.90 23.44 2.09
CA ASN A 67 9.31 22.87 3.38
C ASN A 67 8.82 21.43 3.55
N VAL A 68 7.53 21.17 3.31
CA VAL A 68 6.97 19.80 3.39
C VAL A 68 7.64 18.90 2.36
N SER A 69 7.77 19.37 1.12
CA SER A 69 8.36 18.60 0.02
C SER A 69 9.81 18.19 0.28
N ARG A 70 10.64 19.10 0.79
CA ARG A 70 12.02 18.78 1.21
C ARG A 70 12.05 17.77 2.35
N PHE A 71 11.15 17.91 3.33
CA PHE A 71 11.03 16.93 4.41
C PHE A 71 10.64 15.54 3.89
N ILE A 72 9.65 15.43 3.01
CA ILE A 72 9.22 14.14 2.42
C ILE A 72 10.37 13.47 1.67
N LYS A 73 11.10 14.24 0.84
CA LYS A 73 12.29 13.75 0.15
C LYS A 73 13.37 13.27 1.14
N GLN A 74 13.70 14.08 2.15
CA GLN A 74 14.70 13.75 3.17
C GLN A 74 14.31 12.49 3.95
N LEU A 75 13.03 12.35 4.31
CA LEU A 75 12.52 11.20 5.06
C LEU A 75 12.62 9.92 4.22
N GLY A 76 12.19 9.95 2.96
CA GLY A 76 12.33 8.81 2.04
C GLY A 76 13.80 8.39 1.88
N GLU A 77 14.68 9.35 1.60
CA GLU A 77 16.13 9.11 1.48
C GLU A 77 16.70 8.50 2.78
N THR A 78 16.30 9.01 3.95
CA THR A 78 16.73 8.50 5.25
C THR A 78 16.30 7.04 5.45
N ILE A 79 15.04 6.71 5.16
CA ILE A 79 14.50 5.35 5.31
C ILE A 79 15.28 4.36 4.43
N HIS A 80 15.45 4.68 3.15
CA HIS A 80 16.13 3.80 2.20
C HIS A 80 17.64 3.69 2.45
N GLN A 81 18.28 4.72 3.00
CA GLN A 81 19.67 4.64 3.46
C GLN A 81 19.84 3.64 4.61
N VAL A 82 18.87 3.55 5.53
CA VAL A 82 18.94 2.60 6.66
C VAL A 82 18.57 1.18 6.22
N LYS A 83 17.46 1.01 5.50
CA LYS A 83 17.01 -0.28 4.95
C LYS A 83 16.40 -0.06 3.56
N PRO A 84 17.12 -0.38 2.47
CA PRO A 84 16.67 -0.09 1.10
C PRO A 84 15.35 -0.75 0.67
N TRP A 85 14.90 -1.79 1.38
CA TRP A 85 13.65 -2.50 1.09
C TRP A 85 12.43 -1.95 1.84
N VAL A 86 12.62 -1.06 2.81
CA VAL A 86 11.51 -0.50 3.60
C VAL A 86 10.79 0.54 2.76
N LYS A 87 9.51 0.27 2.47
CA LYS A 87 8.67 1.09 1.61
C LYS A 87 8.24 2.35 2.35
N PHE A 88 8.44 3.54 1.79
CA PHE A 88 7.91 4.77 2.37
C PHE A 88 6.61 5.16 1.66
N GLY A 89 5.52 5.36 2.39
CA GLY A 89 4.28 5.84 1.77
C GLY A 89 3.54 6.85 2.61
N VAL A 90 2.63 7.54 1.93
CA VAL A 90 1.88 8.67 2.48
C VAL A 90 0.39 8.43 2.22
N SER A 91 -0.43 8.65 3.24
CA SER A 91 -1.89 8.71 3.16
C SER A 91 -2.34 10.16 3.23
N PRO A 92 -2.42 10.88 2.10
CA PRO A 92 -2.85 12.28 2.11
C PRO A 92 -4.37 12.41 2.17
N PHE A 93 -4.85 13.62 2.39
CA PHE A 93 -6.28 13.93 2.28
C PHE A 93 -6.83 13.56 0.89
N GLY A 94 -8.13 13.27 0.78
CA GLY A 94 -8.67 12.72 -0.47
C GLY A 94 -8.80 13.72 -1.63
N ILE A 95 -8.84 15.03 -1.36
CA ILE A 95 -8.87 16.08 -2.40
C ILE A 95 -7.47 16.68 -2.53
N TYR A 96 -6.88 16.59 -3.73
CA TYR A 96 -5.61 17.26 -4.03
C TYR A 96 -5.80 18.78 -4.17
N ARG A 97 -6.63 19.18 -5.14
CA ARG A 97 -7.08 20.54 -5.44
C ARG A 97 -8.51 20.45 -5.98
N ASN A 98 -9.35 21.42 -5.64
CA ASN A 98 -10.68 21.64 -6.21
C ASN A 98 -10.52 22.32 -7.58
N LYS A 99 -11.41 22.01 -8.53
CA LYS A 99 -11.36 22.60 -9.87
C LYS A 99 -11.46 24.14 -9.88
N ARG A 100 -12.18 24.72 -8.92
CA ARG A 100 -12.30 26.18 -8.76
C ARG A 100 -10.95 26.86 -8.45
N ASN A 101 -10.01 26.12 -7.86
CA ASN A 101 -8.68 26.61 -7.48
C ASN A 101 -7.62 26.29 -8.54
N ASP A 102 -7.87 25.29 -9.39
CA ASP A 102 -6.98 24.85 -10.46
C ASP A 102 -7.76 24.07 -11.52
N PRO A 103 -7.64 24.40 -12.81
CA PRO A 103 -8.38 23.69 -13.87
C PRO A 103 -8.08 22.18 -13.94
N ASN A 104 -6.94 21.73 -13.40
CA ASN A 104 -6.58 20.31 -13.28
C ASN A 104 -7.07 19.65 -11.99
N GLY A 105 -7.70 20.41 -11.09
CA GLY A 105 -8.30 19.90 -9.85
C GLY A 105 -9.51 18.99 -10.12
N SER A 106 -9.94 18.27 -9.08
CA SER A 106 -11.15 17.44 -9.15
C SER A 106 -12.42 18.30 -9.01
N GLU A 107 -13.55 17.82 -9.54
CA GLU A 107 -14.88 18.45 -9.40
C GLU A 107 -15.39 18.31 -7.95
N THR A 108 -14.73 19.01 -7.04
CA THR A 108 -14.96 18.98 -5.59
C THR A 108 -14.95 20.38 -5.00
N ASN A 109 -15.39 20.50 -3.75
CA ASN A 109 -15.52 21.78 -3.05
C ASN A 109 -15.16 21.66 -1.56
N GLY A 110 -14.10 20.92 -1.26
CA GLY A 110 -13.67 20.62 0.11
C GLY A 110 -12.30 21.20 0.47
N LEU A 111 -11.78 20.80 1.63
CA LEU A 111 -10.39 20.98 2.03
C LEU A 111 -9.44 20.35 1.00
N GLN A 112 -8.26 20.92 0.76
CA GLN A 112 -7.32 20.48 -0.27
C GLN A 112 -5.93 20.23 0.31
N ASN A 113 -5.26 19.16 -0.15
CA ASN A 113 -3.86 18.91 0.20
C ASN A 113 -2.96 20.10 -0.15
N TYR A 114 -3.02 20.58 -1.39
CA TYR A 114 -2.02 21.52 -1.90
C TYR A 114 -2.17 22.92 -1.30
N ASP A 115 -3.40 23.40 -1.18
CA ASP A 115 -3.70 24.79 -0.77
C ASP A 115 -3.76 24.96 0.75
N ASP A 116 -4.37 23.99 1.43
CA ASP A 116 -4.73 24.11 2.85
C ASP A 116 -3.75 23.37 3.77
N LEU A 117 -3.22 22.23 3.32
CA LEU A 117 -2.26 21.40 4.08
C LEU A 117 -0.82 21.54 3.58
N TYR A 118 -0.60 22.27 2.48
CA TYR A 118 0.68 22.49 1.82
C TYR A 118 1.40 21.18 1.41
N ALA A 119 0.62 20.18 1.02
CA ALA A 119 1.08 18.88 0.58
C ALA A 119 0.99 18.74 -0.94
N ASP A 120 2.13 18.87 -1.63
CA ASP A 120 2.24 18.63 -3.07
C ASP A 120 2.46 17.13 -3.37
N VAL A 121 1.42 16.34 -3.12
CA VAL A 121 1.47 14.88 -3.25
C VAL A 121 1.83 14.44 -4.67
N LEU A 122 1.36 15.16 -5.70
CA LEU A 122 1.67 14.82 -7.08
C LEU A 122 3.15 15.00 -7.37
N LEU A 123 3.79 16.05 -6.84
CA LEU A 123 5.25 16.21 -6.93
C LEU A 123 5.97 15.01 -6.33
N TRP A 124 5.56 14.54 -5.15
CA TRP A 124 6.21 13.44 -4.42
C TRP A 124 6.07 12.12 -5.16
N VAL A 125 4.86 11.82 -5.66
CA VAL A 125 4.59 10.65 -6.50
C VAL A 125 5.40 10.71 -7.79
N ASN A 126 5.42 11.88 -8.45
CA ASN A 126 6.02 12.00 -9.78
C ASN A 126 7.55 11.93 -9.78
N ASN A 127 8.18 12.43 -8.72
CA ASN A 127 9.63 12.31 -8.51
C ASN A 127 10.03 11.03 -7.77
N GLY A 128 9.05 10.25 -7.31
CA GLY A 128 9.32 8.99 -6.63
C GLY A 128 9.92 9.14 -5.25
N TRP A 129 9.62 10.25 -4.55
CA TRP A 129 10.04 10.48 -3.17
C TRP A 129 9.26 9.64 -2.16
N ILE A 130 8.12 9.09 -2.60
CA ILE A 130 7.35 8.08 -1.90
C ILE A 130 7.22 6.85 -2.80
N ASP A 131 7.15 5.67 -2.19
CA ASP A 131 7.01 4.38 -2.86
C ASP A 131 5.55 4.03 -3.15
N TYR A 132 4.60 4.57 -2.37
CA TYR A 132 3.17 4.42 -2.60
C TYR A 132 2.36 5.59 -2.05
N CYS A 133 1.15 5.78 -2.58
CA CYS A 133 0.24 6.85 -2.18
C CYS A 133 -1.14 6.27 -1.80
N VAL A 134 -1.75 6.82 -0.74
CA VAL A 134 -3.03 6.35 -0.20
C VAL A 134 -4.01 7.50 0.03
N PRO A 135 -4.55 8.17 -1.00
CA PRO A 135 -5.54 9.23 -0.77
C PRO A 135 -6.76 8.72 0.00
N GLN A 136 -7.12 9.44 1.07
CA GLN A 136 -8.26 9.12 1.93
C GLN A 136 -9.59 9.47 1.25
N LEU A 137 -10.15 8.54 0.47
CA LEU A 137 -11.45 8.70 -0.18
C LEU A 137 -12.59 8.21 0.72
N TYR A 138 -12.76 8.90 1.83
CA TYR A 138 -13.68 8.47 2.90
C TYR A 138 -15.13 8.83 2.66
N TRP A 139 -15.47 9.51 1.56
CA TRP A 139 -16.84 9.88 1.22
C TRP A 139 -17.62 8.76 0.52
N GLU A 140 -18.94 8.92 0.52
CA GLU A 140 -19.87 8.10 -0.24
C GLU A 140 -19.89 8.49 -1.74
N ILE A 141 -20.23 7.53 -2.60
CA ILE A 141 -20.58 7.79 -4.00
C ILE A 141 -21.82 8.70 -4.01
N GLY A 142 -21.75 9.78 -4.78
CA GLY A 142 -22.78 10.82 -4.87
C GLY A 142 -22.63 11.95 -3.85
N ASN A 143 -21.57 11.97 -3.03
CA ASN A 143 -21.34 13.09 -2.11
C ASN A 143 -21.20 14.42 -2.88
N ARG A 144 -21.98 15.43 -2.50
CA ARG A 144 -22.04 16.72 -3.25
C ARG A 144 -20.74 17.51 -3.23
N ALA A 145 -19.94 17.41 -2.17
CA ALA A 145 -18.70 18.17 -2.02
C ALA A 145 -17.47 17.38 -2.47
N ALA A 146 -17.52 16.05 -2.36
CA ALA A 146 -16.36 15.18 -2.51
C ALA A 146 -16.78 13.77 -2.98
N ASP A 147 -17.45 13.69 -4.14
CA ASP A 147 -17.92 12.42 -4.69
C ASP A 147 -16.80 11.39 -4.86
N TYR A 148 -16.99 10.21 -4.28
CA TYR A 148 -16.02 9.11 -4.33
C TYR A 148 -15.65 8.74 -5.78
N LYS A 149 -16.64 8.62 -6.68
CA LYS A 149 -16.39 8.22 -8.07
C LYS A 149 -15.54 9.25 -8.81
N THR A 150 -15.84 10.53 -8.60
CA THR A 150 -15.06 11.65 -9.13
C THR A 150 -13.61 11.59 -8.63
N LEU A 151 -13.42 11.38 -7.33
CA LEU A 151 -12.09 11.37 -6.72
C LEU A 151 -11.24 10.16 -7.13
N ILE A 152 -11.79 8.95 -7.13
CA ILE A 152 -11.03 7.76 -7.54
C ILE A 152 -10.61 7.86 -9.00
N THR A 153 -11.48 8.38 -9.87
CA THR A 153 -11.18 8.62 -11.29
C THR A 153 -10.06 9.65 -11.46
N TRP A 154 -10.12 10.73 -10.67
CA TRP A 154 -9.10 11.78 -10.70
C TRP A 154 -7.74 11.27 -10.23
N TRP A 155 -7.67 10.55 -9.10
CA TRP A 155 -6.42 9.99 -8.59
C TRP A 155 -5.84 8.93 -9.53
N ASN A 156 -6.68 8.06 -10.08
CA ASN A 156 -6.28 7.08 -11.08
C ASN A 156 -5.60 7.75 -12.28
N LYS A 157 -6.10 8.90 -12.75
CA LYS A 157 -5.50 9.64 -13.86
C LYS A 157 -4.16 10.31 -13.49
N ASN A 158 -4.05 10.88 -12.28
CA ASN A 158 -2.98 11.82 -11.96
C ASN A 158 -1.83 11.24 -11.11
N ALA A 159 -2.02 10.10 -10.43
CA ALA A 159 -1.03 9.53 -9.50
C ALA A 159 -0.50 8.14 -9.91
N GLY A 160 -0.45 7.84 -11.21
CA GLY A 160 -0.07 6.51 -11.72
C GLY A 160 1.42 6.16 -11.71
N LYS A 161 2.33 7.07 -11.33
CA LYS A 161 3.80 6.81 -11.34
C LYS A 161 4.30 5.99 -10.14
N ARG A 162 3.45 5.82 -9.13
CA ARG A 162 3.66 4.95 -7.98
C ARG A 162 2.39 4.14 -7.71
N PRO A 163 2.48 2.97 -7.07
CA PRO A 163 1.32 2.25 -6.56
C PRO A 163 0.36 3.18 -5.83
N LEU A 164 -0.87 3.26 -6.35
CA LEU A 164 -1.98 4.01 -5.77
C LEU A 164 -2.90 3.05 -5.04
N TYR A 165 -3.05 3.22 -3.74
CA TYR A 165 -4.06 2.53 -2.94
C TYR A 165 -5.15 3.53 -2.54
N ILE A 166 -6.40 3.11 -2.42
CA ILE A 166 -7.46 4.02 -1.99
C ILE A 166 -7.73 3.81 -0.50
N GLY A 167 -7.63 4.88 0.29
CA GLY A 167 -8.09 4.88 1.67
C GLY A 167 -9.61 4.89 1.72
N GLU A 168 -10.23 3.96 2.46
CA GLU A 168 -11.69 3.86 2.56
C GLU A 168 -12.19 3.77 3.98
N ASP A 169 -13.28 4.49 4.25
CA ASP A 169 -14.06 4.40 5.49
C ASP A 169 -15.14 3.31 5.34
N ILE A 170 -15.00 2.24 6.11
CA ILE A 170 -15.94 1.10 6.12
C ILE A 170 -17.31 1.53 6.63
N GLU A 171 -17.38 2.30 7.72
CA GLU A 171 -18.65 2.67 8.34
C GLU A 171 -19.47 3.52 7.38
N ARG A 172 -18.83 4.49 6.72
CA ARG A 172 -19.51 5.28 5.72
C ARG A 172 -19.98 4.45 4.53
N THR A 173 -19.13 3.55 4.06
CA THR A 173 -19.47 2.65 2.94
C THR A 173 -20.65 1.75 3.27
N ALA A 174 -20.76 1.28 4.51
CA ALA A 174 -21.89 0.48 5.00
C ALA A 174 -23.15 1.31 5.26
N LYS A 175 -23.01 2.56 5.72
CA LYS A 175 -24.11 3.42 6.16
C LYS A 175 -24.95 3.96 5.01
N TYR A 176 -24.33 4.35 3.89
CA TYR A 176 -25.03 4.99 2.79
C TYR A 176 -25.40 3.98 1.70
N ALA A 177 -26.60 4.15 1.13
CA ALA A 177 -27.05 3.35 0.00
C ALA A 177 -26.30 3.74 -1.28
N ASP A 178 -26.17 2.78 -2.20
CA ASP A 178 -25.70 3.04 -3.55
C ASP A 178 -26.75 3.87 -4.33
N PRO A 179 -26.41 5.04 -4.90
CA PRO A 179 -27.33 5.80 -5.74
C PRO A 179 -27.89 5.01 -6.93
N ALA A 180 -27.14 4.03 -7.46
CA ALA A 180 -27.59 3.17 -8.56
C ALA A 180 -28.35 1.92 -8.09
N ASN A 181 -28.24 1.56 -6.81
CA ASN A 181 -28.95 0.44 -6.20
C ASN A 181 -29.31 0.74 -4.73
N PRO A 182 -30.42 1.44 -4.48
CA PRO A 182 -30.79 1.87 -3.12
C PRO A 182 -31.03 0.74 -2.11
N LYS A 183 -31.11 -0.52 -2.56
CA LYS A 183 -31.26 -1.71 -1.71
C LYS A 183 -29.92 -2.27 -1.20
N SER A 184 -28.80 -1.70 -1.64
CA SER A 184 -27.46 -2.13 -1.25
C SER A 184 -26.65 -0.96 -0.71
N HIS A 185 -25.73 -1.25 0.21
CA HIS A 185 -24.68 -0.30 0.59
C HIS A 185 -23.64 -0.16 -0.54
N GLN A 186 -22.69 0.76 -0.41
CA GLN A 186 -21.82 1.13 -1.52
C GLN A 186 -20.62 0.20 -1.80
N LEU A 187 -20.35 -0.80 -0.97
CA LEU A 187 -19.18 -1.67 -1.14
C LEU A 187 -19.08 -2.32 -2.55
N PRO A 188 -20.14 -2.91 -3.15
CA PRO A 188 -20.05 -3.48 -4.48
C PRO A 188 -19.74 -2.45 -5.57
N ALA A 189 -20.34 -1.26 -5.48
CA ALA A 189 -20.11 -0.19 -6.43
C ALA A 189 -18.69 0.37 -6.33
N LYS A 190 -18.17 0.56 -5.11
CA LYS A 190 -16.78 0.96 -4.88
C LYS A 190 -15.81 -0.11 -5.39
N HIS A 191 -16.06 -1.39 -5.11
CA HIS A 191 -15.23 -2.47 -5.61
C HIS A 191 -15.19 -2.52 -7.15
N LYS A 192 -16.33 -2.32 -7.81
CA LYS A 192 -16.38 -2.21 -9.27
C LYS A 192 -15.52 -1.06 -9.79
N LEU A 193 -15.60 0.12 -9.16
CA LEU A 193 -14.75 1.26 -9.52
C LEU A 193 -13.27 0.92 -9.40
N HIS A 194 -12.84 0.25 -8.33
CA HIS A 194 -11.44 -0.22 -8.22
C HIS A 194 -11.00 -1.08 -9.40
N GLN A 195 -11.85 -2.02 -9.85
CA GLN A 195 -11.56 -2.89 -10.99
C GLN A 195 -11.48 -2.13 -12.32
N GLU A 196 -12.21 -1.03 -12.46
CA GLU A 196 -12.19 -0.16 -13.64
C GLU A 196 -10.97 0.79 -13.68
N MET A 197 -10.29 0.98 -12.54
CA MET A 197 -9.18 1.93 -12.41
C MET A 197 -7.81 1.26 -12.55
N ASN A 198 -7.24 1.30 -13.76
CA ASN A 198 -5.98 0.63 -14.11
C ASN A 198 -4.79 0.97 -13.20
N ASN A 199 -4.72 2.19 -12.64
CA ASN A 199 -3.62 2.62 -11.78
C ASN A 199 -3.88 2.37 -10.29
N VAL A 200 -5.12 2.04 -9.90
CA VAL A 200 -5.43 1.66 -8.52
C VAL A 200 -4.99 0.22 -8.30
N LYS A 201 -4.13 0.01 -7.30
CA LYS A 201 -3.46 -1.27 -6.99
C LYS A 201 -3.93 -1.90 -5.68
N GLY A 202 -4.95 -1.34 -5.03
CA GLY A 202 -5.51 -1.89 -3.80
C GLY A 202 -6.21 -0.84 -2.92
N THR A 203 -6.51 -1.25 -1.69
CA THR A 203 -7.32 -0.48 -0.73
C THR A 203 -6.67 -0.50 0.65
N VAL A 204 -6.76 0.59 1.39
CA VAL A 204 -6.44 0.68 2.82
C VAL A 204 -7.71 1.01 3.59
N LEU A 205 -8.11 0.12 4.50
CA LEU A 205 -9.39 0.23 5.19
C LEU A 205 -9.24 0.93 6.54
N TRP A 206 -9.89 2.08 6.69
CA TRP A 206 -9.99 2.81 7.93
C TRP A 206 -11.26 2.41 8.70
N TYR A 207 -11.14 1.89 9.92
CA TYR A 207 -9.93 1.33 10.54
C TYR A 207 -10.17 -0.12 10.93
N ALA A 208 -9.09 -0.87 11.21
CA ALA A 208 -9.14 -2.34 11.32
C ALA A 208 -10.28 -2.91 12.19
N LYS A 209 -10.70 -2.19 13.24
CA LYS A 209 -11.82 -2.59 14.09
C LYS A 209 -13.13 -2.73 13.34
N THR A 210 -13.45 -1.83 12.41
CA THR A 210 -14.74 -1.84 11.70
C THR A 210 -14.83 -3.03 10.73
N ALA A 211 -13.69 -3.45 10.17
CA ALA A 211 -13.58 -4.71 9.43
C ALA A 211 -13.74 -5.94 10.36
N ALA A 212 -13.06 -5.93 11.51
CA ALA A 212 -13.10 -7.04 12.47
C ALA A 212 -14.48 -7.24 13.11
N ASP A 213 -15.16 -6.14 13.44
CA ASP A 213 -16.53 -6.13 13.98
C ASP A 213 -17.60 -6.43 12.90
N ASN A 214 -17.18 -6.67 11.65
CA ASN A 214 -18.06 -6.97 10.54
C ASN A 214 -19.15 -5.89 10.29
N VAL A 215 -18.79 -4.61 10.43
CA VAL A 215 -19.73 -3.50 10.21
C VAL A 215 -20.35 -3.60 8.81
N GLY A 216 -21.69 -3.59 8.74
CA GLY A 216 -22.42 -3.72 7.46
C GLY A 216 -22.17 -5.03 6.72
N ASN A 217 -21.75 -6.09 7.40
CA ASN A 217 -21.32 -7.37 6.82
C ASN A 217 -20.07 -7.28 5.91
N ILE A 218 -19.32 -6.19 5.99
CA ILE A 218 -18.16 -5.94 5.13
C ILE A 218 -17.02 -6.90 5.45
N GLY A 219 -16.71 -7.17 6.72
CA GLY A 219 -15.64 -8.09 7.11
C GLY A 219 -15.81 -9.50 6.53
N HIS A 220 -17.02 -10.04 6.58
CA HIS A 220 -17.41 -11.29 5.93
C HIS A 220 -17.26 -11.20 4.41
N THR A 221 -17.75 -10.12 3.80
CA THR A 221 -17.69 -9.91 2.35
C THR A 221 -16.25 -9.87 1.84
N LEU A 222 -15.37 -9.18 2.57
CA LEU A 222 -13.93 -9.11 2.26
C LEU A 222 -13.29 -10.49 2.35
N ARG A 223 -13.51 -11.23 3.45
CA ARG A 223 -12.85 -12.53 3.67
C ARG A 223 -13.37 -13.62 2.76
N ASP A 224 -14.67 -13.65 2.48
CA ASP A 224 -15.31 -14.83 1.88
C ASP A 224 -15.57 -14.64 0.37
N TYR A 225 -15.51 -13.39 -0.12
CA TYR A 225 -15.79 -13.06 -1.53
C TYR A 225 -14.67 -12.25 -2.20
N TYR A 226 -14.28 -11.09 -1.66
CA TYR A 226 -13.41 -10.16 -2.39
C TYR A 226 -11.92 -10.50 -2.28
N TRP A 227 -11.45 -10.76 -1.06
CA TRP A 227 -10.07 -11.12 -0.73
C TRP A 227 -10.02 -12.53 -0.13
N LYS A 228 -10.71 -13.44 -0.81
CA LYS A 228 -10.85 -14.84 -0.41
C LYS A 228 -9.52 -15.59 -0.33
N TYR A 229 -8.59 -15.26 -1.22
CA TYR A 229 -7.31 -15.96 -1.34
C TYR A 229 -6.18 -15.11 -0.78
N PRO A 230 -5.12 -15.73 -0.23
CA PRO A 230 -3.90 -15.02 0.10
C PRO A 230 -3.36 -14.28 -1.13
N ALA A 231 -2.84 -13.08 -0.92
CA ALA A 231 -2.27 -12.27 -1.99
C ALA A 231 -0.80 -11.94 -1.71
N LEU A 232 -0.03 -11.79 -2.78
CA LEU A 232 1.33 -11.28 -2.71
C LEU A 232 1.30 -9.75 -2.65
N GLN A 233 2.36 -9.16 -2.11
CA GLN A 233 2.54 -7.71 -2.18
C GLN A 233 2.71 -7.30 -3.64
N PRO A 234 2.12 -6.17 -4.08
CA PRO A 234 2.36 -5.65 -5.42
C PRO A 234 3.86 -5.43 -5.68
N ALA A 235 4.31 -5.82 -6.87
CA ALA A 235 5.70 -5.62 -7.26
C ALA A 235 6.07 -4.12 -7.29
N MET A 236 7.24 -3.79 -6.75
CA MET A 236 7.81 -2.44 -6.77
C MET A 236 9.16 -2.46 -7.52
N PRO A 237 9.14 -2.61 -8.87
CA PRO A 237 10.36 -2.81 -9.66
C PRO A 237 11.33 -1.62 -9.63
N PHE A 238 10.86 -0.45 -9.16
CA PHE A 238 11.71 0.73 -8.94
C PHE A 238 12.56 0.64 -7.66
N ILE A 239 12.28 -0.31 -6.76
CA ILE A 239 13.10 -0.61 -5.58
C ILE A 239 14.07 -1.77 -5.88
N ASP A 240 13.54 -2.91 -6.35
CA ASP A 240 14.30 -4.01 -6.93
C ASP A 240 13.42 -4.77 -7.91
N ASN A 241 13.95 -5.08 -9.10
CA ASN A 241 13.22 -5.79 -10.16
C ASN A 241 13.74 -7.21 -10.39
N LYS A 242 14.64 -7.69 -9.52
CA LYS A 242 15.30 -8.97 -9.70
C LYS A 242 14.83 -9.97 -8.65
N ALA A 243 14.06 -10.95 -9.11
CA ALA A 243 13.65 -12.06 -8.27
C ALA A 243 14.85 -12.85 -7.67
N PRO A 244 14.69 -13.39 -6.46
CA PRO A 244 15.68 -14.29 -5.88
C PRO A 244 15.77 -15.58 -6.70
N LYS A 245 16.81 -16.38 -6.43
CA LYS A 245 16.94 -17.69 -7.07
C LYS A 245 15.80 -18.62 -6.63
N ARG A 246 15.52 -19.62 -7.46
CA ARG A 246 14.58 -20.70 -7.12
C ARG A 246 15.05 -21.49 -5.88
N VAL A 247 14.10 -21.99 -5.08
CA VAL A 247 14.37 -22.88 -3.94
C VAL A 247 15.10 -24.17 -4.35
N LYS A 248 15.95 -24.69 -3.46
CA LYS A 248 16.75 -25.89 -3.71
C LYS A 248 16.18 -27.10 -2.99
N SER A 249 16.44 -28.29 -3.52
CA SER A 249 16.19 -29.57 -2.84
C SER A 249 14.76 -29.72 -2.31
N LEU A 250 13.74 -29.31 -3.09
CA LEU A 250 12.34 -29.54 -2.73
C LEU A 250 12.06 -31.05 -2.68
N LYS A 251 11.69 -31.54 -1.51
CA LYS A 251 11.46 -32.96 -1.21
C LYS A 251 10.13 -33.14 -0.51
N PHE A 252 9.53 -34.30 -0.75
CA PHE A 252 8.37 -34.81 -0.03
C PHE A 252 8.82 -36.02 0.80
N LYS A 253 8.39 -36.10 2.06
CA LYS A 253 8.68 -37.22 2.96
C LYS A 253 7.57 -37.44 3.98
N TRP A 254 7.35 -38.69 4.37
CA TRP A 254 6.59 -39.03 5.56
C TRP A 254 7.46 -38.82 6.80
N THR A 255 6.88 -38.21 7.83
CA THR A 255 7.50 -37.95 9.13
C THR A 255 6.52 -38.30 10.24
N GLU A 256 6.97 -38.34 11.49
CA GLU A 256 6.10 -38.50 12.66
C GLU A 256 5.00 -37.43 12.74
N GLN A 257 5.24 -36.23 12.18
CA GLN A 257 4.27 -35.13 12.13
C GLN A 257 3.30 -35.25 10.95
N GLY A 258 3.46 -36.26 10.10
CA GLY A 258 2.69 -36.50 8.87
C GLY A 258 3.49 -36.24 7.58
N PRO A 259 2.79 -36.10 6.44
CA PRO A 259 3.41 -35.86 5.14
C PRO A 259 3.93 -34.43 5.02
N MET A 260 5.23 -34.27 4.77
CA MET A 260 5.92 -32.98 4.80
C MET A 260 6.61 -32.66 3.47
N LEU A 261 6.45 -31.42 3.01
CA LEU A 261 7.35 -30.78 2.06
C LEU A 261 8.49 -30.10 2.80
N THR A 262 9.70 -30.21 2.26
CA THR A 262 10.90 -29.53 2.78
C THR A 262 11.75 -29.01 1.63
N TRP A 263 12.39 -27.85 1.81
CA TRP A 263 13.27 -27.25 0.82
C TRP A 263 14.41 -26.50 1.50
N LYS A 264 15.36 -26.00 0.71
CA LYS A 264 16.44 -25.13 1.16
C LYS A 264 16.31 -23.75 0.53
N ALA A 265 16.43 -22.72 1.37
CA ALA A 265 16.56 -21.35 0.91
C ALA A 265 17.80 -21.21 0.01
N PRO A 266 17.71 -20.52 -1.14
CA PRO A 266 18.90 -20.15 -1.91
C PRO A 266 19.72 -19.10 -1.15
N LYS A 267 21.03 -19.05 -1.42
CA LYS A 267 21.89 -17.97 -0.91
C LYS A 267 21.68 -16.70 -1.75
N GLY A 268 21.42 -15.58 -1.09
CA GLY A 268 21.47 -14.23 -1.69
C GLY A 268 22.87 -13.63 -1.66
N LYS A 269 23.21 -12.74 -2.59
CA LYS A 269 24.49 -12.01 -2.59
C LYS A 269 24.35 -10.57 -2.07
N LYS A 270 23.27 -9.89 -2.46
CA LYS A 270 22.87 -8.57 -1.98
C LYS A 270 21.52 -8.65 -1.26
N TRP A 271 21.13 -7.62 -0.53
CA TRP A 271 19.87 -7.58 0.24
C TRP A 271 18.65 -8.00 -0.60
N GLY A 272 18.57 -7.58 -1.87
CA GLY A 272 17.46 -7.92 -2.78
C GLY A 272 17.42 -9.38 -3.22
N ASP A 273 18.55 -10.10 -3.14
CA ASP A 273 18.57 -11.54 -3.42
C ASP A 273 18.21 -12.38 -2.17
N VAL A 274 18.09 -11.76 -0.99
CA VAL A 274 17.84 -12.46 0.26
C VAL A 274 16.37 -12.84 0.34
N VAL A 275 16.14 -14.15 0.41
CA VAL A 275 14.80 -14.70 0.56
C VAL A 275 14.27 -14.41 1.95
N ASN A 276 13.07 -13.85 2.02
CA ASN A 276 12.36 -13.55 3.25
C ASN A 276 11.16 -14.47 3.48
N LYS A 277 10.45 -14.82 2.41
CA LYS A 277 9.24 -15.66 2.46
C LYS A 277 9.25 -16.70 1.34
N PHE A 278 8.40 -17.68 1.45
CA PHE A 278 8.12 -18.69 0.44
C PHE A 278 6.62 -18.76 0.19
N VAL A 279 6.23 -19.03 -1.05
CA VAL A 279 4.84 -19.29 -1.43
C VAL A 279 4.71 -20.76 -1.80
N ILE A 280 3.70 -21.40 -1.25
CA ILE A 280 3.34 -22.78 -1.57
C ILE A 280 2.04 -22.75 -2.36
N TYR A 281 2.10 -23.31 -3.56
CA TYR A 281 0.97 -23.50 -4.46
C TYR A 281 0.60 -24.98 -4.54
N GLN A 282 -0.68 -25.25 -4.82
CA GLN A 282 -1.17 -26.60 -5.13
C GLN A 282 -2.01 -26.61 -6.40
N PHE A 283 -1.70 -27.60 -7.25
CA PHE A 283 -2.40 -27.89 -8.49
C PHE A 283 -2.85 -29.35 -8.51
N LYS A 284 -3.99 -29.62 -9.12
CA LYS A 284 -4.51 -30.98 -9.36
C LYS A 284 -3.60 -31.74 -10.33
N ASP A 285 -3.71 -33.07 -10.40
CA ASP A 285 -2.94 -33.86 -11.38
C ASP A 285 -3.30 -33.42 -12.81
N GLY A 286 -2.28 -33.23 -13.64
CA GLY A 286 -2.44 -32.76 -15.03
C GLY A 286 -2.84 -31.29 -15.20
N GLU A 287 -3.14 -30.56 -14.13
CA GLU A 287 -3.48 -29.13 -14.22
C GLU A 287 -2.28 -28.29 -14.67
N LYS A 288 -2.55 -27.30 -15.55
CA LYS A 288 -1.52 -26.37 -16.00
C LYS A 288 -1.14 -25.44 -14.84
N ILE A 289 0.15 -25.43 -14.49
CA ILE A 289 0.68 -24.55 -13.44
C ILE A 289 0.54 -23.09 -13.89
N ASN A 290 -0.22 -22.31 -13.13
CA ASN A 290 -0.34 -20.86 -13.25
C ASN A 290 -0.06 -20.23 -11.87
N LEU A 291 1.07 -19.53 -11.73
CA LEU A 291 1.46 -18.90 -10.46
C LEU A 291 0.80 -17.53 -10.25
N ASP A 292 0.19 -16.97 -11.29
CA ASP A 292 -0.53 -15.69 -11.23
C ASP A 292 -1.97 -15.86 -10.71
N ASP A 293 -2.44 -17.09 -10.53
CA ASP A 293 -3.76 -17.40 -9.97
C ASP A 293 -3.66 -17.65 -8.46
N ALA A 294 -4.12 -16.67 -7.69
CA ALA A 294 -4.10 -16.67 -6.23
C ALA A 294 -4.93 -17.81 -5.61
N SER A 295 -5.90 -18.39 -6.33
CA SER A 295 -6.70 -19.51 -5.81
C SER A 295 -5.87 -20.78 -5.56
N HIS A 296 -4.70 -20.87 -6.19
CA HIS A 296 -3.74 -21.94 -5.97
C HIS A 296 -2.78 -21.69 -4.81
N ILE A 297 -2.73 -20.48 -4.24
CA ILE A 297 -1.88 -20.18 -3.08
C ILE A 297 -2.47 -20.86 -1.84
N LEU A 298 -1.76 -21.87 -1.35
CA LEU A 298 -2.09 -22.52 -0.09
C LEU A 298 -1.57 -21.74 1.11
N LYS A 299 -0.32 -21.25 1.02
CA LYS A 299 0.36 -20.63 2.16
C LYS A 299 1.51 -19.74 1.71
N ILE A 300 1.65 -18.62 2.42
CA ILE A 300 2.86 -17.80 2.44
C ILE A 300 3.52 -18.01 3.81
N THR A 301 4.82 -18.30 3.84
CA THR A 301 5.53 -18.72 5.07
C THR A 301 6.98 -18.26 5.09
N THR A 302 7.55 -18.12 6.29
CA THR A 302 9.00 -17.91 6.50
C THR A 302 9.74 -19.23 6.74
N TYR A 303 9.02 -20.34 6.98
CA TYR A 303 9.60 -21.65 7.22
C TYR A 303 10.03 -22.34 5.93
N THR A 304 11.00 -23.25 6.00
CA THR A 304 11.47 -24.07 4.87
C THR A 304 10.84 -25.46 4.85
N SER A 305 9.69 -25.61 5.50
CA SER A 305 8.90 -26.83 5.56
C SER A 305 7.41 -26.50 5.60
N PHE A 306 6.60 -27.44 5.13
CA PHE A 306 5.15 -27.31 5.10
C PHE A 306 4.51 -28.69 5.27
N LYS A 307 3.56 -28.82 6.20
CA LYS A 307 2.74 -30.02 6.35
C LYS A 307 1.70 -30.06 5.24
N VAL A 308 1.77 -31.09 4.41
CA VAL A 308 0.84 -31.26 3.30
C VAL A 308 -0.54 -31.60 3.88
N PRO A 309 -1.60 -30.85 3.53
CA PRO A 309 -2.95 -31.22 3.94
C PRO A 309 -3.32 -32.56 3.32
N TYR A 310 -4.03 -33.42 4.06
CA TYR A 310 -4.55 -34.65 3.51
C TYR A 310 -5.56 -34.32 2.41
N VAL A 311 -5.22 -34.67 1.18
CA VAL A 311 -6.11 -34.63 0.03
C VAL A 311 -6.62 -36.05 -0.13
N LYS A 312 -7.92 -36.26 0.07
CA LYS A 312 -8.54 -37.57 -0.14
C LYS A 312 -8.43 -37.90 -1.63
N ASP A 313 -7.77 -39.00 -1.94
CA ASP A 313 -7.68 -39.63 -3.26
C ASP A 313 -7.25 -38.69 -4.39
N GLY A 314 -5.95 -38.49 -4.55
CA GLY A 314 -5.43 -37.81 -5.73
C GLY A 314 -3.95 -37.44 -5.66
N LYS A 315 -3.29 -37.56 -6.80
CA LYS A 315 -1.95 -36.96 -7.01
C LYS A 315 -2.11 -35.44 -7.14
N SER A 316 -1.27 -34.69 -6.45
CA SER A 316 -1.22 -33.23 -6.54
C SER A 316 0.19 -32.76 -6.89
N THR A 317 0.30 -31.65 -7.62
CA THR A 317 1.57 -30.99 -7.85
C THR A 317 1.69 -29.78 -6.94
N PHE A 318 2.69 -29.79 -6.07
CA PHE A 318 3.05 -28.64 -5.25
C PHE A 318 4.14 -27.84 -5.93
N VAL A 319 4.01 -26.51 -5.91
CA VAL A 319 5.06 -25.60 -6.37
C VAL A 319 5.47 -24.72 -5.20
N VAL A 320 6.78 -24.60 -4.97
CA VAL A 320 7.34 -23.70 -3.97
C VAL A 320 8.21 -22.66 -4.66
N THR A 321 7.92 -21.39 -4.39
CA THR A 321 8.69 -20.22 -4.83
C THR A 321 9.30 -19.51 -3.63
N ALA A 322 10.29 -18.67 -3.88
CA ALA A 322 10.90 -17.77 -2.90
C ALA A 322 10.55 -16.32 -3.23
N LEU A 323 10.31 -15.54 -2.19
CA LEU A 323 10.08 -14.09 -2.23
C LEU A 323 11.22 -13.37 -1.54
N ASP A 324 11.72 -12.31 -2.16
CA ASP A 324 12.63 -11.38 -1.50
C ASP A 324 11.89 -10.41 -0.56
N ARG A 325 12.61 -9.41 -0.04
CA ARG A 325 12.06 -8.40 0.88
C ARG A 325 11.08 -7.42 0.24
N VAL A 326 11.07 -7.27 -1.10
CA VAL A 326 10.14 -6.38 -1.81
C VAL A 326 9.04 -7.13 -2.55
N GLY A 327 9.04 -8.46 -2.49
CA GLY A 327 7.99 -9.31 -3.03
C GLY A 327 8.27 -9.86 -4.43
N ASN A 328 9.49 -9.74 -4.96
CA ASN A 328 9.80 -10.38 -6.23
C ASN A 328 9.83 -11.90 -6.08
N GLU A 329 9.15 -12.60 -6.98
CA GLU A 329 8.96 -14.04 -6.89
C GLU A 329 9.89 -14.83 -7.83
N SER A 330 10.59 -15.82 -7.27
CA SER A 330 11.45 -16.72 -8.03
C SER A 330 10.65 -17.70 -8.89
N LYS A 331 11.28 -18.28 -9.91
CA LYS A 331 10.75 -19.48 -10.60
C LYS A 331 10.42 -20.61 -9.61
N GLY A 332 9.31 -21.29 -9.82
CA GLY A 332 8.85 -22.38 -8.96
C GLY A 332 9.67 -23.68 -9.03
N ALA A 333 9.88 -24.32 -7.87
CA ALA A 333 10.27 -25.71 -7.78
C ALA A 333 9.03 -26.58 -7.62
N LYS A 334 8.86 -27.59 -8.47
CA LYS A 334 7.68 -28.48 -8.44
C LYS A 334 7.98 -29.84 -7.82
N LYS A 335 7.00 -30.40 -7.12
CA LYS A 335 7.03 -31.78 -6.60
C LYS A 335 5.63 -32.40 -6.69
N ALA A 336 5.52 -33.51 -7.41
CA ALA A 336 4.33 -34.35 -7.37
C ALA A 336 4.29 -35.11 -6.05
N VAL A 337 3.11 -35.15 -5.43
CA VAL A 337 2.83 -35.80 -4.15
C VAL A 337 1.60 -36.67 -4.32
N THR A 338 1.69 -37.89 -3.80
CA THR A 338 0.57 -38.82 -3.62
C THR A 338 0.56 -39.16 -2.13
N LEU A 339 -0.59 -38.99 -1.48
CA LEU A 339 -0.78 -39.22 -0.05
C LEU A 339 -1.43 -40.56 0.23
#